data_AF-A0A9R1AMY8-F1
#
_entry.id   AF-A0A9R1AMY8-F1
#
_cell.length_a   1.000
_cell.length_b   1.000
_cell.length_c   1.000
_cell.angle_alpha   90.00
_cell.angle_beta   90.00
_cell.angle_gamma   90.00
#
_symmetry.space_group_name_H-M   'P 1'
#
loop_
_entity.id
_entity.type
_entity.pdbx_description
1 polymer ?
#
loop_
_entity_poly.entity_id
_entity_poly.type
_entity_poly.pdbx_seq_one_letter_code
_entity_poly.pdbx_strand_id
1 'polypeptide(L)'
;MGKASLLLLSLVVPRINLKGYVVGNPVTGSDYDDNFRVPYAHGVGIISDQLYEAAIRNCKGSYIRPTDKMCARVLNTFQNLVSEIDLPQILGVNCIRGMLTHKFLSEEYTQLSDPSPEQPTLDCFAYRYYLCNIWANDDSTREALGVKRGTTGEFIRCKKSIPYASEVPSSIKYHFNLTSRGYRALVFSGDHDLVIPFLSTHAWVRSFNFSVVDDWRAWHLDGQAAGFTITYANYITFATIKGGGHVSIEHRPKECLAMARRWLDNEPL
;
A
#
# COMPACT_ATOMS: atom_id res chain seq x y z
N MET A 1 43.33 47.43 17.74
CA MET A 1 43.40 46.39 16.67
C MET A 1 42.52 45.21 17.09
N GLY A 2 41.25 45.21 16.68
CA GLY A 2 40.35 44.06 16.88
C GLY A 2 40.08 43.42 15.53
N LYS A 3 40.64 42.24 15.25
CA LYS A 3 40.31 41.48 14.04
C LYS A 3 38.96 40.81 14.27
N ALA A 4 37.92 41.33 13.63
CA ALA A 4 36.67 40.61 13.45
C ALA A 4 36.97 39.38 12.59
N SER A 5 36.90 38.19 13.19
CA SER A 5 36.98 36.93 12.47
C SER A 5 35.64 36.71 11.77
N LEU A 6 35.61 36.98 10.47
CA LEU A 6 34.48 36.69 9.62
C LEU A 6 34.42 35.16 9.45
N LEU A 7 33.55 34.48 10.21
CA LEU A 7 33.24 33.08 9.99
C LEU A 7 32.51 32.96 8.64
N LEU A 8 33.26 32.63 7.60
CA LEU A 8 32.71 32.08 6.36
C LEU A 8 32.13 30.71 6.66
N LEU A 9 30.85 30.66 7.00
CA LEU A 9 30.07 29.43 6.91
C LEU A 9 30.06 29.03 5.43
N SER A 10 30.85 28.02 5.08
CA SER A 10 30.76 27.38 3.78
C SER A 10 29.34 26.84 3.62
N LEU A 11 28.58 27.43 2.70
CA LEU A 11 27.28 26.92 2.29
C LEU A 11 27.54 25.60 1.55
N VAL A 12 27.50 24.48 2.27
CA VAL A 12 27.50 23.16 1.67
C VAL A 12 26.19 23.00 0.90
N VAL A 13 26.24 23.13 -0.42
CA VAL A 13 25.10 22.85 -1.30
C VAL A 13 24.97 21.33 -1.43
N PRO A 14 23.88 20.71 -0.95
CA PRO A 14 23.70 19.28 -1.09
C PRO A 14 23.50 18.92 -2.56
N ARG A 15 24.09 17.79 -2.99
CA ARG A 15 23.91 17.27 -4.36
C ARG A 15 22.45 16.93 -4.68
N ILE A 16 21.66 16.60 -3.65
CA ILE A 16 20.25 16.28 -3.75
C ILE A 16 19.47 17.30 -2.92
N ASN A 17 18.60 18.06 -3.58
CA ASN A 17 17.70 19.03 -2.95
C ASN A 17 16.37 18.36 -2.59
N LEU A 18 16.40 17.43 -1.62
CA LEU A 18 15.21 16.70 -1.19
C LEU A 18 14.17 17.67 -0.60
N LYS A 19 12.95 17.66 -1.15
CA LYS A 19 11.84 18.53 -0.67
C LYS A 19 10.83 17.79 0.21
N GLY A 20 10.72 16.48 0.03
CA GLY A 20 9.71 15.67 0.68
C GLY A 20 9.55 14.35 -0.04
N TYR A 21 8.53 13.58 0.34
CA TYR A 21 8.24 12.28 -0.24
C TYR A 21 6.74 11.98 -0.24
N VAL A 22 6.34 11.05 -1.10
CA VAL A 22 4.97 10.54 -1.20
C VAL A 22 5.04 9.02 -1.07
N VAL A 23 4.17 8.42 -0.26
CA VAL A 23 4.04 6.96 -0.13
C VAL A 23 2.57 6.55 -0.18
N GLY A 24 2.27 5.56 -1.03
CA GLY A 24 0.93 5.01 -1.23
C GLY A 24 0.85 3.58 -0.69
N ASN A 25 -0.16 3.29 0.11
CA ASN A 25 -0.41 1.98 0.73
C ASN A 25 0.87 1.32 1.30
N PRO A 26 1.66 2.04 2.12
CA PRO A 26 3.03 1.63 2.43
C PRO A 26 3.06 0.43 3.39
N VAL A 27 3.76 -0.63 2.98
CA VAL A 27 4.26 -1.66 3.91
C VAL A 27 5.40 -1.04 4.71
N THR A 28 5.31 -1.11 6.03
CA THR A 28 6.29 -0.54 6.95
C THR A 28 7.13 -1.59 7.69
N GLY A 29 6.80 -2.87 7.56
CA GLY A 29 7.40 -3.98 8.31
C GLY A 29 6.92 -4.08 9.76
N SER A 30 5.99 -3.20 10.17
CA SER A 30 5.48 -3.18 11.53
C SER A 30 4.19 -3.99 11.67
N ASP A 31 3.87 -4.33 12.91
CA ASP A 31 2.60 -4.95 13.28
C ASP A 31 1.37 -4.13 12.80
N TYR A 32 1.50 -2.82 12.60
CA TYR A 32 0.39 -1.99 12.07
C TYR A 32 -0.09 -2.50 10.71
N ASP A 33 0.81 -2.97 9.85
CA ASP A 33 0.51 -3.34 8.46
C ASP A 33 -0.60 -4.40 8.39
N ASP A 34 -0.51 -5.44 9.23
CA ASP A 34 -1.44 -6.57 9.22
C ASP A 34 -2.52 -6.49 10.31
N ASN A 35 -2.24 -5.88 11.47
CA ASN A 35 -3.15 -5.93 12.62
C ASN A 35 -4.51 -5.29 12.34
N PHE A 36 -4.59 -4.32 11.42
CA PHE A 36 -5.84 -3.65 11.10
C PHE A 36 -6.67 -4.35 10.01
N ARG A 37 -6.23 -5.49 9.48
CA ARG A 37 -7.02 -6.27 8.51
C ARG A 37 -8.34 -6.77 9.08
N VAL A 38 -8.34 -7.25 10.33
CA VAL A 38 -9.56 -7.71 11.02
C VAL A 38 -10.59 -6.58 11.21
N PRO A 39 -10.26 -5.45 11.86
CA PRO A 39 -11.24 -4.35 12.01
C PRO A 39 -11.64 -3.72 10.68
N TYR A 40 -10.74 -3.64 9.70
CA TYR A 40 -11.10 -3.16 8.37
C TYR A 40 -12.11 -4.09 7.69
N ALA A 41 -11.83 -5.41 7.67
CA ALA A 41 -12.71 -6.40 7.04
C ALA A 41 -14.11 -6.40 7.66
N HIS A 42 -14.22 -6.13 8.96
CA HIS A 42 -15.50 -5.92 9.63
C HIS A 42 -16.20 -4.66 9.12
N GLY A 43 -15.48 -3.52 9.07
CA GLY A 43 -16.02 -2.25 8.61
C GLY A 43 -16.54 -2.22 7.16
N VAL A 44 -16.09 -3.16 6.32
CA VAL A 44 -16.54 -3.30 4.92
C VAL A 44 -17.41 -4.54 4.68
N GLY A 45 -17.83 -5.24 5.74
CA GLY A 45 -18.81 -6.34 5.65
C GLY A 45 -18.26 -7.67 5.13
N ILE A 46 -16.93 -7.87 5.11
CA ILE A 46 -16.33 -9.15 4.74
C ILE A 46 -16.48 -10.19 5.86
N ILE A 47 -16.44 -9.74 7.13
CA ILE A 47 -16.67 -10.60 8.29
C ILE A 47 -17.86 -10.11 9.11
N SER A 48 -18.55 -11.06 9.75
CA SER A 48 -19.71 -10.75 10.58
C SER A 48 -19.34 -10.18 11.95
N ASP A 49 -20.31 -9.53 12.61
CA ASP A 49 -20.18 -9.03 13.98
C ASP A 49 -19.74 -10.14 14.95
N GLN A 50 -20.32 -11.34 14.84
CA GLN A 50 -19.99 -12.45 15.73
C GLN A 50 -18.52 -12.87 15.59
N LEU A 51 -18.00 -12.91 14.35
CA LEU A 51 -16.60 -13.24 14.10
C LEU A 51 -15.67 -12.12 14.59
N TYR A 52 -16.02 -10.86 14.34
CA TYR A 52 -15.25 -9.71 14.79
C TYR A 52 -15.17 -9.64 16.33
N GLU A 53 -16.30 -9.79 17.02
CA GLU A 53 -16.33 -9.84 18.48
C GLU A 53 -15.56 -11.03 19.04
N ALA A 54 -15.67 -12.21 18.39
CA ALA A 54 -14.86 -13.37 18.78
C ALA A 54 -13.37 -13.08 18.61
N ALA A 55 -12.96 -12.35 17.57
CA ALA A 55 -11.58 -11.93 17.37
C ALA A 55 -11.14 -10.98 18.48
N ILE A 56 -11.93 -9.96 18.81
CA ILE A 56 -11.64 -9.03 19.93
C ILE A 56 -11.44 -9.80 21.24
N ARG A 57 -12.41 -10.68 21.58
CA ARG A 57 -12.39 -11.42 22.84
C ARG A 57 -11.21 -12.38 22.95
N ASN A 58 -10.93 -13.14 21.90
CA ASN A 58 -9.93 -14.21 21.96
C ASN A 58 -8.51 -13.74 21.61
N CYS A 59 -8.36 -12.72 20.75
CA CYS A 59 -7.04 -12.27 20.29
C CYS A 59 -6.51 -11.02 21.01
N LYS A 60 -7.30 -10.40 21.90
CA LYS A 60 -6.87 -9.31 22.80
C LYS A 60 -6.15 -8.15 22.08
N GLY A 61 -6.60 -7.83 20.86
CA GLY A 61 -6.06 -6.73 20.04
C GLY A 61 -4.82 -7.06 19.19
N SER A 62 -4.31 -8.30 19.24
CA SER A 62 -3.24 -8.79 18.36
C SER A 62 -3.78 -9.85 17.41
N TYR A 63 -4.04 -9.48 16.17
CA TYR A 63 -4.63 -10.32 15.13
C TYR A 63 -3.61 -10.96 14.18
N ILE A 64 -2.32 -10.79 14.48
CA ILE A 64 -1.21 -11.25 13.64
C ILE A 64 -0.54 -12.50 14.21
N ARG A 65 -0.39 -12.52 15.54
CA ARG A 65 0.30 -13.59 16.27
C ARG A 65 -0.67 -14.17 17.29
N PRO A 66 -1.34 -15.30 16.98
CA PRO A 66 -2.30 -15.89 17.90
C PRO A 66 -1.61 -16.37 19.18
N THR A 67 -2.12 -15.95 20.33
CA THR A 67 -1.56 -16.30 21.65
C THR A 67 -2.09 -17.63 22.19
N ASP A 68 -3.22 -18.11 21.66
CA ASP A 68 -3.86 -19.35 22.09
C ASP A 68 -4.64 -20.01 20.94
N LYS A 69 -5.15 -21.23 21.21
CA LYS A 69 -5.89 -22.04 20.25
C LYS A 69 -7.21 -21.40 19.80
N MET A 70 -7.87 -20.61 20.65
CA MET A 70 -9.14 -19.98 20.29
C MET A 70 -8.90 -18.80 19.34
N CYS A 71 -7.92 -17.95 19.63
CA CYS A 71 -7.50 -16.90 18.70
C CYS A 71 -7.05 -17.50 17.36
N ALA A 72 -6.23 -18.55 17.37
CA ALA A 72 -5.79 -19.22 16.14
C ALA A 72 -6.98 -19.71 15.29
N ARG A 73 -8.01 -20.31 15.91
CA ARG A 73 -9.23 -20.75 15.21
C ARG A 73 -9.99 -19.58 14.59
N VAL A 74 -10.17 -18.50 15.34
CA VAL A 74 -10.86 -17.30 14.86
C VAL A 74 -10.12 -16.68 13.67
N LEU A 75 -8.79 -16.53 13.78
CA LEU A 75 -7.97 -16.00 12.70
C LEU A 75 -7.93 -16.92 11.48
N ASN A 76 -8.03 -18.23 11.66
CA ASN A 76 -8.16 -19.18 10.55
C ASN A 76 -9.50 -19.00 9.81
N THR A 77 -10.61 -18.82 10.53
CA THR A 77 -11.90 -18.51 9.91
C THR A 77 -11.85 -17.19 9.14
N PHE A 78 -11.23 -16.15 9.73
CA PHE A 78 -10.97 -14.89 9.05
C PHE A 78 -10.16 -15.08 7.76
N GLN A 79 -9.05 -15.83 7.83
CA GLN A 79 -8.18 -16.10 6.68
C GLN A 79 -8.91 -16.82 5.54
N ASN A 80 -9.80 -17.76 5.89
CA ASN A 80 -10.62 -18.46 4.90
C ASN A 80 -11.55 -17.50 4.15
N LEU A 81 -12.24 -16.59 4.86
CA LEU A 81 -13.15 -15.62 4.24
C LEU A 81 -12.40 -14.63 3.34
N VAL A 82 -11.28 -14.07 3.81
CA VAL A 82 -10.51 -13.13 2.99
C VAL A 82 -9.81 -13.80 1.80
N SER A 83 -9.59 -15.12 1.83
CA SER A 83 -9.07 -15.86 0.66
C SER A 83 -10.05 -15.91 -0.52
N GLU A 84 -11.32 -15.58 -0.29
CA GLU A 84 -12.36 -15.61 -1.32
C GLU A 84 -12.37 -14.35 -2.19
N ILE A 85 -11.74 -13.27 -1.74
CA ILE A 85 -11.78 -11.95 -2.37
C ILE A 85 -10.41 -11.50 -2.91
N ASP A 86 -10.41 -10.46 -3.74
CA ASP A 86 -9.19 -9.81 -4.20
C ASP A 86 -8.66 -8.85 -3.13
N LEU A 87 -7.64 -9.27 -2.36
CA LEU A 87 -7.10 -8.47 -1.25
C LEU A 87 -6.63 -7.06 -1.66
N PRO A 88 -5.93 -6.86 -2.81
CA PRO A 88 -5.49 -5.54 -3.23
C PRO A 88 -6.64 -4.60 -3.64
N GLN A 89 -7.81 -5.12 -3.97
CA GLN A 89 -8.98 -4.33 -4.35
C GLN A 89 -10.23 -5.14 -3.99
N ILE A 90 -10.82 -4.90 -2.82
CA ILE A 90 -11.88 -5.79 -2.28
C ILE A 90 -13.17 -5.83 -3.12
N LEU A 91 -13.37 -4.87 -4.04
CA LEU A 91 -14.47 -4.87 -5.01
C LEU A 91 -14.11 -5.54 -6.34
N GLY A 92 -12.86 -5.97 -6.49
CA GLY A 92 -12.31 -6.59 -7.69
C GLY A 92 -12.65 -8.07 -7.80
N VAL A 93 -12.50 -8.60 -9.01
CA VAL A 93 -12.63 -10.04 -9.28
C VAL A 93 -11.39 -10.75 -8.75
N ASN A 94 -11.58 -11.73 -7.86
CA ASN A 94 -10.49 -12.60 -7.40
C ASN A 94 -10.03 -13.50 -8.56
N CYS A 95 -8.92 -13.13 -9.20
CA CYS A 95 -8.41 -13.80 -10.38
C CYS A 95 -7.96 -15.26 -10.19
N ILE A 96 -7.58 -15.66 -8.97
CA ILE A 96 -7.15 -17.03 -8.67
C ILE A 96 -8.37 -17.97 -8.63
N ARG A 97 -9.50 -17.49 -8.12
CA ARG A 97 -10.76 -18.24 -8.08
C ARG A 97 -11.64 -18.01 -9.31
N GLY A 98 -11.53 -16.88 -9.99
CA GLY A 98 -12.29 -16.55 -11.21
C GLY A 98 -11.85 -17.34 -12.45
N MET A 99 -10.65 -17.93 -12.43
CA MET A 99 -10.22 -18.95 -13.40
C MET A 99 -10.98 -20.28 -13.23
N LEU A 100 -11.66 -20.49 -12.10
CA LEU A 100 -12.43 -21.68 -11.79
C LEU A 100 -13.90 -21.41 -12.06
N THR A 101 -14.31 -21.48 -13.33
CA THR A 101 -15.73 -21.58 -13.69
C THR A 101 -16.32 -22.80 -12.97
N HIS A 102 -17.22 -22.58 -12.01
CA HIS A 102 -17.95 -23.56 -11.20
C HIS A 102 -17.16 -24.34 -10.13
N LYS A 103 -16.96 -23.73 -8.94
CA LYS A 103 -16.58 -24.46 -7.70
C LYS A 103 -17.61 -24.31 -6.58
N PHE A 104 -18.83 -24.79 -6.81
CA PHE A 104 -19.68 -25.23 -5.69
C PHE A 104 -19.19 -26.56 -5.08
N LEU A 105 -18.16 -27.21 -5.65
CA LEU A 105 -17.65 -28.51 -5.22
C LEU A 105 -16.14 -28.60 -5.50
N SER A 106 -15.27 -28.24 -4.54
CA SER A 106 -13.88 -28.73 -4.46
C SER A 106 -13.18 -28.08 -3.26
N GLU A 107 -13.40 -28.68 -2.09
CA GLU A 107 -12.53 -28.57 -0.91
C GLU A 107 -11.28 -29.41 -1.17
N GLU A 108 -10.34 -28.91 -1.95
CA GLU A 108 -8.94 -29.34 -1.96
C GLU A 108 -8.26 -28.53 -3.04
N TYR A 109 -7.23 -27.77 -2.68
CA TYR A 109 -5.96 -27.70 -3.41
C TYR A 109 -5.06 -26.71 -2.66
N THR A 110 -4.35 -27.29 -1.70
CA THR A 110 -3.22 -26.72 -0.98
C THR A 110 -2.02 -26.77 -1.92
N GLN A 111 -1.29 -25.64 -2.04
CA GLN A 111 0.08 -25.57 -2.59
C GLN A 111 0.23 -25.94 -4.08
N LEU A 112 0.14 -24.94 -4.96
CA LEU A 112 0.65 -25.07 -6.32
C LEU A 112 1.78 -24.07 -6.56
N SER A 113 2.95 -24.67 -6.75
CA SER A 113 4.16 -24.14 -7.36
C SER A 113 3.88 -23.29 -8.60
N ASP A 114 4.79 -22.35 -8.86
CA ASP A 114 4.80 -21.38 -9.96
C ASP A 114 4.20 -21.95 -11.26
N PRO A 115 2.94 -21.61 -11.61
CA PRO A 115 2.39 -21.99 -12.89
C PRO A 115 2.96 -21.04 -13.94
N SER A 116 3.58 -21.61 -14.98
CA SER A 116 3.58 -21.00 -16.31
C SER A 116 2.21 -20.38 -16.54
N PRO A 117 2.10 -19.10 -16.96
CA PRO A 117 0.82 -18.40 -16.88
C PRO A 117 -0.14 -18.99 -17.90
N GLU A 118 -1.08 -19.80 -17.44
CA GLU A 118 -2.36 -19.90 -18.14
C GLU A 118 -2.88 -18.46 -18.30
N GLN A 119 -3.20 -18.09 -19.54
CA GLN A 119 -3.59 -16.73 -19.89
C GLN A 119 -4.75 -16.28 -18.97
N PRO A 120 -4.61 -15.18 -18.21
CA PRO A 120 -5.70 -14.66 -17.39
C PRO A 120 -6.93 -14.34 -18.24
N THR A 121 -8.11 -14.50 -17.65
CA THR A 121 -9.35 -14.05 -18.29
C THR A 121 -9.33 -12.53 -18.50
N LEU A 122 -10.01 -12.04 -19.53
CA LEU A 122 -10.06 -10.61 -19.86
C LEU A 122 -10.62 -9.75 -18.72
N ASP A 123 -11.54 -10.31 -17.93
CA ASP A 123 -12.18 -9.62 -16.80
C ASP A 123 -11.29 -9.53 -15.56
N CYS A 124 -10.19 -10.30 -15.54
CA CYS A 124 -9.23 -10.27 -14.45
C CYS A 124 -8.24 -9.11 -14.62
N PHE A 125 -8.01 -8.36 -13.54
CA PHE A 125 -7.05 -7.25 -13.56
C PHE A 125 -5.63 -7.70 -13.96
N ALA A 126 -5.25 -8.93 -13.60
CA ALA A 126 -3.95 -9.52 -13.96
C ALA A 126 -3.73 -9.67 -15.49
N TYR A 127 -4.78 -9.62 -16.30
CA TYR A 127 -4.65 -9.60 -17.77
C TYR A 127 -3.82 -8.40 -18.25
N ARG A 128 -3.92 -7.25 -17.58
CA ARG A 128 -3.09 -6.07 -17.89
C ARG A 128 -1.60 -6.35 -17.66
N TYR A 129 -1.27 -7.10 -16.60
CA TYR A 129 0.11 -7.50 -16.34
C TYR A 129 0.62 -8.53 -17.34
N TYR A 130 -0.25 -9.43 -17.81
CA TYR A 130 0.06 -10.35 -18.89
C TYR A 130 0.43 -9.59 -20.19
N LEU A 131 -0.39 -8.61 -20.60
CA LEU A 131 -0.09 -7.76 -21.75
C LEU A 131 1.21 -6.95 -21.56
N CYS A 132 1.46 -6.45 -20.35
CA CYS A 132 2.69 -5.75 -20.01
C CYS A 132 3.93 -6.63 -20.19
N ASN A 133 3.88 -7.91 -19.79
CA ASN A 133 4.98 -8.85 -20.00
C ASN A 133 5.24 -9.11 -21.49
N ILE A 134 4.19 -9.23 -22.32
CA ILE A 134 4.35 -9.38 -23.77
C ILE A 134 5.03 -8.13 -24.35
N TRP A 135 4.48 -6.95 -24.05
CA TRP A 135 5.01 -5.69 -24.54
C TRP A 135 6.47 -5.46 -24.12
N ALA A 136 6.80 -5.70 -22.85
CA ALA A 136 8.14 -5.47 -22.31
C ALA A 136 9.20 -6.47 -22.82
N ASN A 137 8.77 -7.64 -23.31
CA ASN A 137 9.65 -8.66 -23.88
C ASN A 137 9.74 -8.63 -25.40
N ASP A 138 8.92 -7.83 -26.07
CA ASP A 138 9.04 -7.61 -27.51
C ASP A 138 10.41 -7.01 -27.86
N ASP A 139 11.06 -7.56 -28.91
CA ASP A 139 12.40 -7.14 -29.32
C ASP A 139 12.46 -5.65 -29.70
N SER A 140 11.42 -5.13 -30.36
CA SER A 140 11.36 -3.73 -30.75
C SER A 140 11.18 -2.81 -29.53
N THR A 141 10.36 -3.22 -28.56
CA THR A 141 10.24 -2.50 -27.28
C THR A 141 11.56 -2.49 -26.53
N ARG A 142 12.24 -3.64 -26.43
CA ARG A 142 13.53 -3.75 -25.73
C ARG A 142 14.59 -2.89 -26.39
N GLU A 143 14.65 -2.88 -27.72
CA GLU A 143 15.54 -2.01 -28.48
C GLU A 143 15.24 -0.53 -28.25
N ALA A 144 13.96 -0.13 -28.32
CA ALA A 144 13.52 1.24 -28.09
C ALA A 144 13.81 1.74 -26.66
N LEU A 145 13.72 0.86 -25.67
CA LEU A 145 14.09 1.15 -24.27
C LEU A 145 15.60 1.08 -24.01
N GLY A 146 16.42 0.76 -25.02
CA GLY A 146 17.88 0.68 -24.90
C GLY A 146 18.39 -0.56 -24.15
N VAL A 147 17.59 -1.63 -24.06
CA VAL A 147 17.99 -2.89 -23.43
C VAL A 147 18.99 -3.60 -24.35
N LYS A 148 20.25 -3.68 -23.92
CA LYS A 148 21.30 -4.32 -24.69
C LYS A 148 21.07 -5.83 -24.82
N ARG A 149 21.12 -6.35 -26.04
CA ARG A 149 21.02 -7.80 -26.29
C ARG A 149 22.14 -8.53 -25.53
N GLY A 150 21.77 -9.63 -24.86
CA GLY A 150 22.71 -10.46 -24.09
C GLY A 150 23.03 -9.97 -22.67
N THR A 151 22.56 -8.79 -22.22
CA THR A 151 22.86 -8.31 -20.85
C THR A 151 21.84 -8.75 -19.80
N THR A 152 20.62 -9.08 -20.21
CA THR A 152 19.56 -9.58 -19.32
C THR A 152 18.61 -10.49 -20.09
N GLY A 153 17.99 -11.43 -19.37
CA GLY A 153 17.00 -12.35 -19.93
C GLY A 153 15.63 -11.70 -20.11
N GLU A 154 14.60 -12.52 -19.97
CA GLU A 154 13.19 -12.11 -19.98
C GLU A 154 12.92 -11.08 -18.87
N PHE A 155 12.15 -10.05 -19.21
CA PHE A 155 11.55 -9.16 -18.24
C PHE A 155 10.49 -9.92 -17.43
N ILE A 156 10.66 -9.92 -16.11
CA ILE A 156 9.71 -10.51 -15.17
C ILE A 156 9.27 -9.39 -14.21
N ARG A 157 7.99 -9.03 -14.26
CA ARG A 157 7.43 -7.92 -13.45
C ARG A 157 7.75 -8.02 -11.96
N CYS A 158 7.60 -9.21 -11.37
CA CYS A 158 7.83 -9.47 -9.95
C CYS A 158 8.62 -10.76 -9.75
N LYS A 159 9.96 -10.67 -9.74
CA LYS A 159 10.83 -11.83 -9.51
C LYS A 159 10.90 -12.14 -8.01
N LYS A 160 10.16 -13.15 -7.56
CA LYS A 160 10.13 -13.59 -6.14
C LYS A 160 11.42 -14.27 -5.67
N SER A 161 12.23 -14.79 -6.59
CA SER A 161 13.45 -15.55 -6.30
C SER A 161 14.70 -14.68 -6.10
N ILE A 162 14.55 -13.36 -5.95
CA ILE A 162 15.67 -12.48 -5.63
C ILE A 162 16.09 -12.76 -4.18
N PRO A 163 17.35 -13.15 -3.90
CA PRO A 163 17.84 -13.30 -2.55
C PRO A 163 17.74 -11.95 -1.83
N TYR A 164 16.88 -11.86 -0.82
CA TYR A 164 16.64 -10.64 -0.05
C TYR A 164 16.61 -10.98 1.45
N ALA A 165 17.45 -10.30 2.23
CA ALA A 165 17.44 -10.37 3.68
C ALA A 165 16.80 -9.10 4.25
N SER A 166 15.75 -9.26 5.06
CA SER A 166 15.11 -8.13 5.73
C SER A 166 15.90 -7.74 6.98
N GLU A 167 16.71 -6.69 6.87
CA GLU A 167 17.57 -6.20 7.97
C GLU A 167 16.95 -5.02 8.74
N VAL A 168 15.95 -4.38 8.17
CA VAL A 168 15.22 -3.26 8.78
C VAL A 168 13.85 -3.77 9.23
N PRO A 169 13.62 -3.99 10.53
CA PRO A 169 12.35 -4.53 11.02
C PRO A 169 11.18 -3.58 10.75
N SER A 170 11.41 -2.26 10.84
CA SER A 170 10.38 -1.29 10.48
C SER A 170 10.94 0.03 9.95
N SER A 171 10.25 0.59 8.95
CA SER A 171 10.55 1.90 8.36
C SER A 171 9.93 3.08 9.11
N ILE A 172 9.02 2.86 10.08
CA ILE A 172 8.27 3.91 10.80
C ILE A 172 9.20 4.97 11.43
N LYS A 173 10.30 4.51 12.05
CA LYS A 173 11.30 5.42 12.65
C LYS A 173 11.92 6.38 11.62
N TYR A 174 12.10 5.94 10.38
CA TYR A 174 12.66 6.77 9.32
C TYR A 174 11.66 7.82 8.85
N HIS A 175 10.37 7.45 8.74
CA HIS A 175 9.29 8.41 8.48
C HIS A 175 9.21 9.51 9.56
N PHE A 176 9.28 9.12 10.84
CA PHE A 176 9.32 10.07 11.96
C PHE A 176 10.54 11.00 11.90
N ASN A 177 11.73 10.43 11.65
CA ASN A 177 12.97 11.20 11.59
C ASN A 177 12.97 12.23 10.44
N LEU A 178 12.45 11.86 9.26
CA LEU A 178 12.38 12.76 8.12
C LEU A 178 11.37 13.90 8.38
N THR A 179 10.17 13.58 8.84
CA THR A 179 9.13 14.59 9.14
C THR A 179 9.53 15.51 10.29
N SER A 180 10.23 15.00 11.30
CA SER A 180 10.80 15.81 12.39
C SER A 180 11.88 16.80 11.95
N ARG A 181 12.51 16.56 10.78
CA ARG A 181 13.48 17.48 10.16
C ARG A 181 12.83 18.47 9.19
N GLY A 182 11.49 18.49 9.10
CA GLY A 182 10.75 19.39 8.22
C GLY A 182 10.59 18.89 6.78
N TYR A 183 10.90 17.63 6.48
CA TYR A 183 10.60 17.07 5.16
C TYR A 183 9.10 16.79 5.04
N ARG A 184 8.46 17.43 4.07
CA ARG A 184 7.04 17.29 3.78
C ARG A 184 6.73 15.84 3.35
N ALA A 185 5.66 15.25 3.88
CA ALA A 185 5.29 13.86 3.61
C ALA A 185 3.80 13.70 3.25
N LEU A 186 3.51 13.13 2.09
CA LEU A 186 2.15 12.69 1.75
C LEU A 186 2.08 11.19 1.92
N VAL A 187 1.25 10.76 2.85
CA VAL A 187 0.95 9.35 3.07
C VAL A 187 -0.47 9.14 2.58
N PHE A 188 -0.68 8.23 1.65
CA PHE A 188 -2.03 7.94 1.18
C PHE A 188 -2.33 6.46 1.12
N SER A 189 -3.62 6.12 1.19
CA SER A 189 -4.07 4.74 1.03
C SER A 189 -5.37 4.68 0.22
N GLY A 190 -5.44 3.77 -0.74
CA GLY A 190 -6.73 3.34 -1.27
C GLY A 190 -7.60 2.77 -0.15
N ASP A 191 -8.85 3.23 -0.06
CA ASP A 191 -9.78 2.79 1.00
C ASP A 191 -10.44 1.43 0.73
N HIS A 192 -10.10 0.77 -0.38
CA HIS A 192 -10.51 -0.59 -0.74
C HIS A 192 -9.33 -1.58 -0.79
N ASP A 193 -8.21 -1.25 -0.16
CA ASP A 193 -7.06 -2.14 0.01
C ASP A 193 -7.18 -2.94 1.33
N LEU A 194 -7.21 -4.27 1.25
CA LEU A 194 -7.12 -5.16 2.42
C LEU A 194 -5.69 -5.68 2.66
N VAL A 195 -4.78 -5.55 1.69
CA VAL A 195 -3.36 -5.90 1.90
C VAL A 195 -2.78 -4.97 2.96
N ILE A 196 -2.90 -3.65 2.78
CA ILE A 196 -2.53 -2.63 3.75
C ILE A 196 -3.71 -1.65 3.92
N PRO A 197 -4.69 -1.99 4.78
CA PRO A 197 -5.83 -1.13 5.05
C PRO A 197 -5.43 0.29 5.39
N PHE A 198 -6.23 1.26 4.95
CA PHE A 198 -6.01 2.67 5.29
C PHE A 198 -5.96 2.88 6.82
N LEU A 199 -6.66 2.04 7.59
CA LEU A 199 -6.58 2.01 9.05
C LEU A 199 -5.16 1.70 9.55
N SER A 200 -4.46 0.72 8.94
CA SER A 200 -3.06 0.39 9.24
C SER A 200 -2.18 1.62 9.05
N THR A 201 -2.31 2.25 7.89
CA THR A 201 -1.49 3.40 7.51
C THR A 201 -1.76 4.61 8.42
N HIS A 202 -3.03 4.91 8.66
CA HIS A 202 -3.42 6.02 9.53
C HIS A 202 -2.97 5.78 10.97
N ALA A 203 -3.04 4.55 11.46
CA ALA A 203 -2.63 4.22 12.82
C ALA A 203 -1.15 4.50 13.09
N TRP A 204 -0.24 4.12 12.18
CA TRP A 204 1.17 4.47 12.38
C TRP A 204 1.44 5.95 12.18
N VAL A 205 0.75 6.64 11.27
CA VAL A 205 0.86 8.11 11.15
C VAL A 205 0.45 8.79 12.46
N ARG A 206 -0.66 8.35 13.07
CA ARG A 206 -1.14 8.84 14.38
C ARG A 206 -0.17 8.52 15.50
N SER A 207 0.59 7.44 15.41
CA SER A 207 1.58 7.06 16.43
C SER A 207 2.69 8.10 16.62
N PHE A 208 2.90 9.01 15.66
CA PHE A 208 3.85 10.12 15.78
C PHE A 208 3.40 11.19 16.77
N ASN A 209 2.11 11.24 17.11
CA ASN A 209 1.54 12.18 18.07
C ASN A 209 1.83 13.66 17.73
N PHE A 210 1.93 13.99 16.45
CA PHE A 210 2.00 15.37 15.98
C PHE A 210 0.62 16.04 16.13
N SER A 211 0.61 17.34 16.39
CA SER A 211 -0.63 18.12 16.48
C SER A 211 -1.35 18.15 15.14
N VAL A 212 -2.66 17.95 15.15
CA VAL A 212 -3.53 18.13 13.98
C VAL A 212 -3.67 19.63 13.70
N VAL A 213 -3.46 20.03 12.45
CA VAL A 213 -3.59 21.43 11.99
C VAL A 213 -4.75 21.63 11.01
N ASP A 214 -5.23 20.54 10.40
CA ASP A 214 -6.44 20.50 9.58
C ASP A 214 -7.13 19.16 9.85
N ASP A 215 -8.33 19.22 10.43
CA ASP A 215 -9.05 18.04 10.92
C ASP A 215 -9.57 17.16 9.78
N TRP A 216 -9.98 15.95 10.10
CA TRP A 216 -10.48 14.96 9.15
C TRP A 216 -11.64 15.51 8.31
N ARG A 217 -11.41 15.67 7.01
CA ARG A 217 -12.40 16.22 6.07
C ARG A 217 -12.32 15.55 4.71
N ALA A 218 -13.39 15.67 3.92
CA ALA A 218 -13.36 15.25 2.52
C ALA A 218 -12.45 16.17 1.70
N TRP A 219 -11.69 15.59 0.78
CA TRP A 219 -11.04 16.31 -0.30
C TRP A 219 -11.76 16.04 -1.62
N HIS A 220 -11.84 17.06 -2.47
CA HIS A 220 -12.78 17.05 -3.60
C HIS A 220 -12.05 17.16 -4.94
N LEU A 221 -12.61 16.47 -5.93
CA LEU A 221 -12.27 16.59 -7.34
C LEU A 221 -13.56 16.64 -8.14
N ASP A 222 -13.71 17.67 -8.97
CA ASP A 222 -14.90 17.90 -9.82
C ASP A 222 -16.23 17.84 -9.04
N GLY A 223 -16.26 18.46 -7.86
CA GLY A 223 -17.45 18.53 -7.00
C GLY A 223 -17.83 17.21 -6.32
N GLN A 224 -16.99 16.17 -6.40
CA GLN A 224 -17.20 14.89 -5.73
C GLN A 224 -16.11 14.65 -4.68
N ALA A 225 -16.46 13.95 -3.60
CA ALA A 225 -15.47 13.49 -2.63
C ALA A 225 -14.57 12.44 -3.29
N ALA A 226 -13.30 12.79 -3.49
CA ALA A 226 -12.28 11.90 -4.03
C ALA A 226 -11.61 11.07 -2.93
N GLY A 227 -11.82 11.45 -1.67
CA GLY A 227 -11.43 10.73 -0.46
C GLY A 227 -11.47 11.65 0.75
N PHE A 228 -10.75 11.29 1.81
CA PHE A 228 -10.69 12.05 3.06
C PHE A 228 -9.25 12.33 3.44
N THR A 229 -8.99 13.43 4.14
CA THR A 229 -7.64 13.87 4.47
C THR A 229 -7.58 14.52 5.86
N ILE A 230 -6.40 14.47 6.46
CA ILE A 230 -6.04 15.11 7.72
C ILE A 230 -4.58 15.57 7.64
N THR A 231 -4.28 16.76 8.15
CA THR A 231 -2.93 17.33 8.14
C THR A 231 -2.41 17.57 9.55
N TYR A 232 -1.12 17.30 9.75
CA TYR A 232 -0.42 17.49 11.02
C TYR A 232 0.69 18.54 10.90
N ALA A 233 1.07 19.14 12.04
CA ALA A 233 2.01 20.27 12.13
C ALA A 233 3.39 20.01 11.50
N ASN A 234 3.86 18.76 11.48
CA ASN A 234 5.16 18.36 10.93
C ASN A 234 5.13 18.12 9.42
N TYR A 235 4.27 18.84 8.69
CA TYR A 235 4.14 18.78 7.23
C TYR A 235 3.82 17.37 6.71
N ILE A 236 3.12 16.57 7.52
CA ILE A 236 2.59 15.27 7.11
C ILE A 236 1.10 15.39 6.86
N THR A 237 0.69 14.95 5.67
CA THR A 237 -0.72 14.84 5.26
C THR A 237 -1.02 13.37 5.08
N PHE A 238 -2.08 12.88 5.72
CA PHE A 238 -2.65 11.58 5.41
C PHE A 238 -3.88 11.77 4.52
N ALA A 239 -4.06 10.93 3.50
CA ALA A 239 -5.21 10.96 2.62
C ALA A 239 -5.69 9.56 2.24
N THR A 240 -7.00 9.38 2.11
CA THR A 240 -7.58 8.21 1.45
C THR A 240 -7.88 8.53 -0.01
N ILE A 241 -7.85 7.51 -0.87
CA ILE A 241 -8.39 7.56 -2.23
C ILE A 241 -9.66 6.71 -2.26
N LYS A 242 -10.81 7.36 -2.45
CA LYS A 242 -12.11 6.69 -2.44
C LYS A 242 -12.26 5.75 -3.62
N GLY A 243 -12.52 4.47 -3.33
CA GLY A 243 -12.56 3.39 -4.32
C GLY A 243 -11.18 3.00 -4.86
N GLY A 244 -10.09 3.41 -4.20
CA GLY A 244 -8.72 3.02 -4.57
C GLY A 244 -8.34 1.68 -3.93
N GLY A 245 -7.63 0.83 -4.69
CA GLY A 245 -7.01 -0.38 -4.15
C GLY A 245 -5.56 -0.13 -3.69
N HIS A 246 -4.80 -1.21 -3.49
CA HIS A 246 -3.39 -1.20 -3.07
C HIS A 246 -2.53 -0.37 -4.03
N VAL A 247 -2.71 -0.58 -5.33
CA VAL A 247 -2.17 0.30 -6.37
C VAL A 247 -3.29 1.24 -6.79
N SER A 248 -3.50 2.32 -6.02
CA SER A 248 -4.68 3.19 -6.20
C SER A 248 -4.77 3.81 -7.61
N ILE A 249 -3.64 4.13 -8.25
CA ILE A 249 -3.59 4.72 -9.60
C ILE A 249 -4.21 3.81 -10.68
N GLU A 250 -4.20 2.50 -10.47
CA GLU A 250 -4.77 1.52 -11.40
C GLU A 250 -6.31 1.56 -11.47
N HIS A 251 -6.93 2.05 -10.39
CA HIS A 251 -8.38 2.08 -10.19
C HIS A 251 -8.95 3.50 -10.21
N ARG A 252 -8.15 4.47 -9.75
CA ARG A 252 -8.51 5.88 -9.56
C ARG A 252 -7.44 6.80 -10.15
N PRO A 253 -7.16 6.71 -11.46
CA PRO A 253 -6.05 7.42 -12.08
C PRO A 253 -6.18 8.94 -11.99
N LYS A 254 -7.42 9.44 -12.14
CA LYS A 254 -7.73 10.87 -12.14
C LYS A 254 -7.53 11.48 -10.75
N GLU A 255 -8.04 10.82 -9.72
CA GLU A 255 -7.92 11.22 -8.32
C GLU A 255 -6.46 11.18 -7.86
N CYS A 256 -5.74 10.11 -8.17
CA CYS A 256 -4.33 9.98 -7.82
C CYS A 256 -3.45 11.04 -8.52
N LEU A 257 -3.72 11.34 -9.80
CA LEU A 257 -3.01 12.40 -10.53
C LEU A 257 -3.29 13.78 -9.92
N ALA A 258 -4.55 14.08 -9.59
CA ALA A 258 -4.92 15.34 -8.96
C ALA A 258 -4.24 15.52 -7.60
N MET A 259 -4.26 14.48 -6.76
CA MET A 259 -3.56 14.46 -5.48
C MET A 259 -2.05 14.68 -5.65
N ALA A 260 -1.41 13.99 -6.60
CA ALA A 260 0.02 14.13 -6.86
C ALA A 260 0.39 15.54 -7.36
N ARG A 261 -0.42 16.14 -8.24
CA ARG A 261 -0.22 17.52 -8.72
C ARG A 261 -0.34 18.53 -7.59
N ARG A 262 -1.44 18.49 -6.82
CA ARG A 262 -1.64 19.36 -5.64
C ARG A 262 -0.48 19.24 -4.66
N TRP A 263 0.01 18.02 -4.45
CA TRP A 263 1.21 17.81 -3.65
C TRP A 263 2.43 18.51 -4.22
N LEU A 264 2.77 18.30 -5.49
CA LEU A 264 3.94 18.92 -6.13
C LEU A 264 3.87 20.46 -6.14
N ASP A 265 2.67 21.01 -6.30
CA ASP A 265 2.42 22.44 -6.42
C ASP A 265 2.25 23.13 -5.04
N ASN A 266 2.36 22.39 -3.94
CA ASN A 266 2.09 22.87 -2.57
C ASN A 266 0.65 23.39 -2.37
N GLU A 267 -0.30 22.82 -3.11
CA GLU A 267 -1.72 23.08 -2.94
C GLU A 267 -2.32 22.12 -1.90
N PRO A 268 -3.36 22.55 -1.16
CA PRO A 268 -4.11 21.67 -0.26
C PRO A 268 -4.90 20.62 -1.05
N LEU A 269 -5.14 19.47 -0.43
CA LEU A 269 -6.10 18.48 -0.93
C LEU A 269 -7.53 18.95 -0.71
#